data_AF-A0A7W1FUI7-F1
#
_entry.id   AF-A0A7W1FUI7-F1
#
_cell.length_a   1.000
_cell.length_b   1.000
_cell.length_c   1.000
_cell.angle_alpha   90.00
_cell.angle_beta   90.00
_cell.angle_gamma   90.00
#
_symmetry.space_group_name_H-M   'P 1'
#
loop_
_entity.id
_entity.type
_entity.pdbx_description
1 polymer ?
#
loop_
_entity_poly.entity_id
_entity_poly.type
_entity_poly.pdbx_seq_one_letter_code
_entity_poly.pdbx_strand_id
1 'polypeptide(L)'
;MPSSTTRRNDVRQTVNVERNGTYETTDAPALLIVGHGSRDPRGVREFHDLVGLVRRRNPSLKVEGGFIELSRPPISECVDRLAEDGTLNVAAVPLMLLTAGHAKDDIPATLVREKMGHPKMSFGYGRALGIRPELLELMEERISAVVPEAEKDETAVLIIGRGSSDPDANSDLSKIARLFYEGRPYP
;
A
#
# COMPACT_ATOMS: atom_id res chain seq x y z
N MET A 1 -15.95 -58.24 -12.38
CA MET A 1 -15.98 -57.21 -11.33
C MET A 1 -14.60 -57.13 -10.70
N PRO A 2 -13.81 -56.11 -11.04
CA PRO A 2 -13.09 -55.38 -10.01
C PRO A 2 -13.34 -53.87 -10.12
N SER A 3 -13.48 -53.27 -8.95
CA SER A 3 -13.93 -51.92 -8.64
C SER A 3 -12.97 -50.83 -9.09
N SER A 4 -13.52 -49.80 -9.73
CA SER A 4 -12.88 -48.52 -10.01
C SER A 4 -12.71 -47.71 -8.72
N THR A 5 -11.46 -47.47 -8.29
CA THR A 5 -11.17 -46.46 -7.27
C THR A 5 -10.70 -45.19 -7.96
N THR A 6 -11.62 -44.24 -8.05
CA THR A 6 -11.43 -42.87 -8.52
C THR A 6 -10.31 -42.18 -7.73
N ARG A 7 -9.24 -41.75 -8.41
CA ARG A 7 -8.25 -40.82 -7.83
C ARG A 7 -8.94 -39.48 -7.63
N ARG A 8 -9.02 -39.04 -6.37
CA ARG A 8 -9.39 -37.67 -6.00
C ARG A 8 -8.28 -36.75 -6.51
N ASN A 9 -8.61 -35.88 -7.46
CA ASN A 9 -7.72 -34.79 -7.87
C ASN A 9 -7.72 -33.73 -6.75
N ASP A 10 -6.55 -33.55 -6.17
CA ASP A 10 -6.23 -32.55 -5.16
C ASP A 10 -6.12 -31.17 -5.84
N VAL A 11 -7.11 -30.32 -5.66
CA VAL A 11 -7.16 -28.95 -6.19
C VAL A 11 -6.47 -28.03 -5.18
N ARG A 12 -5.14 -27.96 -5.25
CA ARG A 12 -4.35 -26.87 -4.70
C ARG A 12 -3.71 -26.10 -5.85
N GLN A 13 -4.49 -25.24 -6.50
CA GLN A 13 -3.94 -24.18 -7.34
C GLN A 13 -3.46 -23.06 -6.43
N THR A 14 -2.17 -23.08 -6.08
CA THR A 14 -1.47 -21.96 -5.47
C THR A 14 -1.39 -20.83 -6.49
N VAL A 15 -2.20 -19.79 -6.30
CA VAL A 15 -2.08 -18.53 -7.05
C VAL A 15 -0.88 -17.79 -6.48
N ASN A 16 0.25 -17.81 -7.20
CA ASN A 16 1.44 -17.08 -6.81
C ASN A 16 1.25 -15.59 -7.12
N VAL A 17 1.15 -14.76 -6.08
CA VAL A 17 1.37 -13.31 -6.18
C VAL A 17 2.87 -13.08 -6.05
N GLU A 18 3.54 -12.76 -7.14
CA GLU A 18 4.99 -12.54 -7.11
C GLU A 18 5.30 -11.26 -6.31
N ARG A 19 6.01 -11.43 -5.20
CA ARG A 19 6.68 -10.31 -4.52
C ARG A 19 7.92 -9.95 -5.33
N ASN A 20 7.96 -8.73 -5.85
CA ASN A 20 9.09 -8.17 -6.63
C ASN A 20 9.38 -8.88 -7.97
N GLY A 21 8.36 -9.13 -8.79
CA GLY A 21 8.56 -9.61 -10.17
C GLY A 21 9.28 -8.57 -11.04
N THR A 22 10.33 -8.98 -11.76
CA THR A 22 10.93 -8.20 -12.85
C THR A 22 10.03 -8.32 -14.09
N TYR A 23 9.42 -7.22 -14.52
CA TYR A 23 8.53 -7.22 -15.69
C TYR A 23 9.36 -7.18 -16.99
N GLU A 24 9.64 -8.35 -17.56
CA GLU A 24 10.08 -8.46 -18.96
C GLU A 24 8.85 -8.44 -19.89
N THR A 25 8.20 -7.28 -20.03
CA THR A 25 7.27 -7.02 -21.14
C THR A 25 7.32 -5.55 -21.52
N THR A 26 7.13 -5.26 -22.80
CA THR A 26 7.22 -3.94 -23.44
C THR A 26 6.14 -2.93 -23.00
N ASP A 27 5.28 -3.25 -22.03
CA ASP A 27 4.30 -2.33 -21.44
C ASP A 27 4.49 -2.23 -19.93
N ALA A 28 4.80 -1.02 -19.46
CA ALA A 28 4.92 -0.73 -18.04
C ALA A 28 3.60 -1.04 -17.31
N PRO A 29 3.63 -1.64 -16.10
CA PRO A 29 2.41 -1.97 -15.37
C PRO A 29 1.63 -0.71 -15.03
N ALA A 30 0.30 -0.80 -15.07
CA ALA A 30 -0.55 0.24 -14.48
C ALA A 30 -0.36 0.26 -12.95
N LEU A 31 -0.43 1.44 -12.35
CA LEU A 31 -0.35 1.61 -10.91
C LEU A 31 -1.75 1.57 -10.30
N LEU A 32 -1.95 0.66 -9.35
CA LEU A 32 -3.14 0.61 -8.50
C LEU A 32 -2.75 1.03 -7.08
N ILE A 33 -3.20 2.21 -6.65
CA ILE A 33 -2.98 2.68 -5.28
C ILE A 33 -4.07 2.13 -4.38
N VAL A 34 -3.69 1.36 -3.35
CA VAL A 34 -4.63 0.64 -2.49
C VAL A 34 -4.73 1.32 -1.13
N GLY A 35 -5.88 1.94 -0.86
CA GLY A 35 -6.24 2.43 0.46
C GLY A 35 -6.98 1.38 1.28
N HIS A 36 -6.88 1.43 2.61
CA HIS A 36 -7.73 0.59 3.46
C HIS A 36 -9.19 1.05 3.40
N GLY A 37 -9.41 2.35 3.57
CA GLY A 37 -10.71 2.97 3.74
C GLY A 37 -10.73 3.91 4.93
N SER A 38 -11.59 4.92 4.90
CA SER A 38 -11.81 5.81 6.04
C SER A 38 -13.28 6.20 6.15
N ARG A 39 -13.75 6.32 7.40
CA ARG A 39 -15.04 6.95 7.70
C ARG A 39 -14.92 8.48 7.74
N ASP A 40 -13.71 9.01 7.88
CA ASP A 40 -13.48 10.45 7.83
C ASP A 40 -13.43 10.91 6.36
N PRO A 41 -14.38 11.75 5.91
CA PRO A 41 -14.42 12.21 4.53
C PRO A 41 -13.21 13.07 4.16
N ARG A 42 -12.47 13.66 5.12
CA ARG A 42 -11.21 14.36 4.87
C ARG A 42 -10.15 13.40 4.35
N GLY A 43 -9.96 12.27 5.04
CA GLY A 43 -8.98 11.26 4.62
C GLY A 43 -9.32 10.63 3.26
N VAL A 44 -10.61 10.47 2.95
CA VAL A 44 -11.04 10.00 1.61
C VAL A 44 -10.69 11.03 0.53
N ARG A 45 -10.89 12.32 0.79
CA ARG A 45 -10.49 13.39 -0.16
C ARG A 45 -8.98 13.45 -0.35
N GLU A 46 -8.21 13.42 0.73
CA GLU A 46 -6.74 13.45 0.67
C GLU A 46 -6.16 12.26 -0.11
N PHE A 47 -6.76 11.07 0.03
CA PHE A 47 -6.41 9.92 -0.79
C PHE A 47 -6.64 10.19 -2.29
N HIS A 48 -7.82 10.69 -2.66
CA HIS A 48 -8.14 11.01 -4.06
C HIS A 48 -7.25 12.12 -4.62
N ASP A 49 -6.94 13.13 -3.80
CA ASP A 49 -6.02 14.20 -4.17
C ASP A 49 -4.61 13.67 -4.44
N LEU A 50 -4.14 12.71 -3.64
CA LEU A 50 -2.87 12.03 -3.86
C LEU A 50 -2.88 11.20 -5.15
N VAL A 51 -3.92 10.39 -5.38
CA VAL A 51 -4.06 9.61 -6.63
C VAL A 51 -4.04 10.54 -7.84
N GLY A 52 -4.79 11.65 -7.76
CA GLY A 52 -4.80 12.68 -8.79
C GLY A 52 -3.44 13.35 -8.98
N LEU A 53 -2.70 13.62 -7.90
CA LEU A 53 -1.34 14.16 -7.96
C LEU A 53 -0.38 13.20 -8.64
N VAL A 54 -0.43 11.90 -8.30
CA VAL A 54 0.41 10.87 -8.92
C VAL A 54 0.13 10.80 -10.42
N ARG A 55 -1.14 10.80 -10.83
CA ARG A 55 -1.54 10.82 -12.24
C ARG A 55 -1.01 12.07 -12.97
N ARG A 56 -1.15 13.26 -12.38
CA ARG A 56 -0.65 14.52 -12.98
C ARG A 56 0.87 14.54 -13.13
N ARG A 57 1.61 13.96 -12.16
CA ARG A 57 3.07 13.88 -12.23
C ARG A 57 3.58 12.80 -13.18
N ASN A 58 2.73 11.84 -13.56
CA ASN A 58 3.10 10.72 -14.42
C ASN A 58 2.06 10.53 -15.55
N PRO A 59 1.97 11.45 -16.54
CA PRO A 59 0.88 11.43 -17.53
C PRO A 59 0.83 10.18 -18.41
N SER A 60 1.97 9.50 -18.59
CA SER A 60 2.06 8.24 -19.36
C SER A 60 1.72 7.01 -18.53
N LEU A 61 1.60 7.13 -17.20
CA LEU A 61 1.29 6.02 -16.31
C LEU A 61 -0.24 5.94 -16.13
N LYS A 62 -0.81 4.77 -16.43
CA LYS A 62 -2.19 4.48 -16.02
C LYS A 62 -2.22 4.34 -14.50
N VAL A 63 -3.03 5.15 -13.84
CA VAL A 63 -3.15 5.18 -12.38
C VAL A 63 -4.63 5.07 -11.99
N GLU A 64 -4.97 4.03 -11.24
CA GLU A 64 -6.24 3.91 -10.53
C GLU A 64 -5.99 3.87 -9.01
N GLY A 65 -7.02 4.20 -8.24
CA GLY A 65 -6.92 4.22 -6.78
C GLY A 65 -8.27 3.93 -6.14
N GLY A 66 -8.26 2.97 -5.21
CA GLY A 66 -9.48 2.52 -4.54
C GLY A 66 -9.21 1.97 -3.16
N PHE A 67 -10.28 1.48 -2.54
CA PHE A 67 -10.28 1.07 -1.15
C PHE A 67 -10.69 -0.39 -0.98
N ILE A 68 -10.08 -1.06 0.00
CA ILE A 68 -10.49 -2.41 0.41
C ILE A 68 -11.89 -2.36 1.02
N GLU A 69 -12.16 -1.35 1.83
CA GLU A 69 -13.42 -1.17 2.53
C GLU A 69 -13.74 0.31 2.83
N LEU A 70 -14.89 0.58 3.46
CA LEU A 70 -15.35 1.86 4.03
C LEU A 70 -15.51 3.05 3.08
N SER A 71 -14.90 3.04 1.91
CA SER A 71 -14.83 4.18 0.99
C SER A 71 -14.97 3.72 -0.46
N ARG A 72 -15.09 4.69 -1.38
CA ARG A 72 -15.30 4.46 -2.81
C ARG A 72 -14.20 5.12 -3.64
N PRO A 73 -13.84 4.55 -4.80
CA PRO A 73 -14.34 3.29 -5.36
C PRO A 73 -13.73 2.06 -4.64
N PRO A 74 -14.41 0.89 -4.64
CA PRO A 74 -13.79 -0.35 -4.20
C PRO A 74 -12.67 -0.77 -5.18
N ILE A 75 -11.74 -1.60 -4.72
CA ILE A 75 -10.65 -2.11 -5.58
C ILE A 75 -11.17 -2.82 -6.83
N SER A 76 -12.25 -3.58 -6.73
CA SER A 76 -12.82 -4.30 -7.89
C SER A 76 -13.19 -3.35 -9.03
N GLU A 77 -13.83 -2.22 -8.73
CA GLU A 77 -14.21 -1.23 -9.74
C GLU A 77 -12.98 -0.57 -10.40
N CYS A 78 -11.90 -0.39 -9.64
CA CYS A 78 -10.65 0.11 -10.19
C CYS A 78 -10.01 -0.91 -11.16
N VAL A 79 -10.03 -2.19 -10.79
CA VAL A 79 -9.51 -3.26 -11.63
C VAL A 79 -10.34 -3.44 -12.88
N ASP A 80 -11.67 -3.37 -12.78
CA ASP A 80 -12.57 -3.46 -13.93
C ASP A 80 -12.26 -2.37 -14.97
N ARG A 81 -12.07 -1.12 -14.54
CA ARG A 81 -11.67 -0.02 -15.44
C ARG A 81 -10.32 -0.29 -16.12
N LEU A 82 -9.33 -0.79 -15.36
CA LEU A 82 -8.04 -1.14 -15.94
C LEU A 82 -8.17 -2.26 -16.98
N ALA A 83 -9.02 -3.25 -16.71
CA ALA A 83 -9.29 -4.36 -17.62
C ALA A 83 -10.01 -3.89 -18.91
N GLU A 84 -11.01 -3.02 -18.77
CA GLU A 84 -11.74 -2.39 -19.89
C GLU A 84 -10.79 -1.60 -20.80
N ASP A 85 -9.78 -0.94 -20.22
CA ASP A 85 -8.71 -0.22 -20.93
C ASP A 85 -7.62 -1.14 -21.52
N GLY A 86 -7.83 -2.47 -21.49
CA GLY A 86 -6.91 -3.47 -22.04
C GLY A 86 -5.65 -3.69 -21.23
N THR A 87 -5.58 -3.22 -19.98
CA THR A 87 -4.41 -3.39 -19.12
C THR A 87 -4.24 -4.86 -18.72
N LEU A 88 -3.04 -5.39 -18.91
CA LEU A 88 -2.71 -6.77 -18.53
C LEU A 88 -1.80 -6.87 -17.31
N ASN A 89 -1.05 -5.82 -16.97
CA ASN A 89 -0.10 -5.83 -15.86
C ASN A 89 -0.43 -4.70 -14.89
N VAL A 90 -0.59 -5.04 -13.61
CA VAL A 90 -0.93 -4.08 -12.55
C VAL A 90 0.06 -4.21 -11.40
N ALA A 91 0.62 -3.08 -10.97
CA ALA A 91 1.40 -2.95 -9.75
C ALA A 91 0.51 -2.33 -8.66
N ALA A 92 0.11 -3.14 -7.69
CA ALA A 92 -0.70 -2.70 -6.55
C ALA A 92 0.21 -2.21 -5.41
N VAL A 93 0.07 -0.95 -5.00
CA VAL A 93 0.90 -0.32 -3.96
C VAL A 93 0.01 0.13 -2.80
N PRO A 94 0.18 -0.44 -1.58
CA PRO A 94 -0.55 -0.02 -0.40
C PRO A 94 -0.16 1.41 0.02
N LEU A 95 -1.16 2.28 0.16
CA LEU A 95 -0.96 3.59 0.78
C LEU A 95 -1.12 3.49 2.30
N MET A 96 -0.09 2.92 2.95
CA MET A 96 -0.04 2.73 4.40
C MET A 96 1.34 3.12 4.93
N LEU A 97 1.37 3.88 6.04
CA LEU A 97 2.62 4.28 6.69
C LEU A 97 3.26 3.12 7.45
N LEU A 98 2.49 2.47 8.31
CA LEU A 98 2.90 1.28 9.05
C LEU A 98 1.96 0.15 8.65
N THR A 99 2.51 -1.00 8.29
CA THR A 99 1.69 -2.14 7.88
C THR A 99 1.32 -2.94 9.13
N ALA A 100 0.05 -2.93 9.47
CA ALA A 100 -0.48 -3.60 10.66
C ALA A 100 -1.53 -4.64 10.29
N GLY A 101 -1.46 -5.81 10.94
CA GLY A 101 -2.56 -6.75 11.08
C GLY A 101 -3.19 -7.15 9.75
N HIS A 102 -4.52 -7.08 9.69
CA HIS A 102 -5.34 -7.52 8.57
C HIS A 102 -4.93 -6.93 7.22
N ALA A 103 -4.36 -5.72 7.17
CA ALA A 103 -3.91 -5.14 5.90
C ALA A 103 -2.83 -5.98 5.18
N LYS A 104 -2.01 -6.75 5.91
CA LYS A 104 -1.00 -7.66 5.33
C LYS A 104 -1.64 -8.80 4.55
N ASP A 105 -2.86 -9.20 4.91
CA ASP A 105 -3.59 -10.34 4.35
C ASP A 105 -4.73 -9.90 3.43
N ASP A 106 -5.43 -8.82 3.79
CA ASP A 106 -6.62 -8.33 3.10
C ASP A 106 -6.30 -7.83 1.70
N ILE A 107 -5.20 -7.09 1.51
CA ILE A 107 -4.83 -6.61 0.17
C ILE A 107 -4.45 -7.79 -0.72
N PRO A 108 -3.51 -8.68 -0.34
CA PRO A 108 -3.21 -9.86 -1.15
C PRO A 108 -4.44 -10.72 -1.43
N ALA A 109 -5.31 -10.96 -0.43
CA ALA A 109 -6.53 -11.72 -0.62
C ALA A 109 -7.48 -11.04 -1.62
N THR A 110 -7.59 -9.71 -1.58
CA THR A 110 -8.36 -8.94 -2.55
C THR A 110 -7.78 -9.11 -3.95
N LEU A 111 -6.46 -8.94 -4.13
CA LEU A 111 -5.81 -9.10 -5.44
C LEU A 111 -5.95 -10.53 -6.00
N VAL A 112 -5.92 -11.55 -5.14
CA VAL A 112 -6.19 -12.94 -5.56
C VAL A 112 -7.63 -13.08 -6.07
N ARG A 113 -8.61 -12.46 -5.41
CA ARG A 113 -10.01 -12.45 -5.91
C ARG A 113 -10.13 -11.76 -7.25
N GLU A 114 -9.49 -10.60 -7.42
CA GLU A 114 -9.50 -9.88 -8.69
C GLU A 114 -8.82 -10.68 -9.81
N LYS A 115 -7.73 -11.40 -9.52
CA LYS A 115 -7.09 -12.32 -10.47
C LYS A 115 -8.00 -13.46 -10.93
N MET A 116 -8.86 -13.97 -10.05
CA MET A 116 -9.85 -15.00 -10.43
C MET A 116 -10.92 -14.44 -11.37
N GLY A 117 -11.35 -13.19 -11.16
CA GLY A 117 -12.28 -12.47 -12.04
C GLY A 117 -11.66 -12.04 -13.38
N HIS A 118 -10.35 -11.74 -13.37
CA HIS A 118 -9.58 -11.28 -14.52
C HIS A 118 -8.36 -12.17 -14.82
N PRO A 119 -8.54 -13.42 -15.31
CA PRO A 119 -7.45 -14.40 -15.43
C PRO A 119 -6.28 -13.97 -16.31
N LYS A 120 -6.51 -13.04 -17.27
CA LYS A 120 -5.47 -12.52 -18.16
C LYS A 120 -4.60 -11.43 -17.52
N MET A 121 -5.06 -10.79 -16.45
CA MET A 121 -4.31 -9.73 -15.77
C MET A 121 -3.29 -10.31 -14.79
N SER A 122 -2.12 -9.72 -14.67
CA SER A 122 -1.11 -10.02 -13.65
C SER A 122 -1.10 -8.91 -12.60
N PHE A 123 -0.88 -9.29 -11.34
CA PHE A 123 -0.83 -8.35 -10.22
C PHE A 123 0.50 -8.53 -9.47
N GLY A 124 1.32 -7.48 -9.46
CA GLY A 124 2.44 -7.36 -8.53
C GLY A 124 2.00 -6.65 -7.27
N TYR A 125 2.52 -7.09 -6.13
CA TYR A 125 2.24 -6.46 -4.84
C TYR A 125 3.47 -5.72 -4.33
N GLY A 126 3.37 -4.40 -4.30
CA GLY A 126 4.39 -3.51 -3.78
C GLY A 126 4.42 -3.46 -2.26
N ARG A 127 5.53 -2.95 -1.71
CA ARG A 127 5.61 -2.64 -0.27
C ARG A 127 4.75 -1.42 0.06
N ALA A 128 4.22 -1.38 1.28
CA ALA A 128 3.73 -0.14 1.88
C ALA A 128 4.85 0.91 1.98
N LEU A 129 4.50 2.17 2.28
CA LEU A 129 5.49 3.25 2.42
C LEU A 129 6.53 2.88 3.48
N GLY A 130 6.09 2.44 4.65
CA GLY A 130 6.99 1.99 5.72
C GLY A 130 7.90 3.12 6.20
N ILE A 131 9.07 2.71 6.70
CA ILE A 131 10.10 3.63 7.20
C ILE A 131 10.95 4.12 6.02
N ARG A 132 10.90 5.42 5.74
CA ARG A 132 11.52 6.06 4.58
C ARG A 132 12.26 7.31 5.00
N PRO A 133 13.51 7.55 4.53
CA PRO A 133 14.22 8.79 4.79
C PRO A 133 13.40 10.03 4.43
N GLU A 134 12.67 9.96 3.31
CA GLU A 134 11.83 11.05 2.81
C GLU A 134 10.68 11.39 3.78
N LEU A 135 10.18 10.41 4.54
CA LEU A 135 9.16 10.65 5.57
C LEU A 135 9.76 11.24 6.85
N LEU A 136 10.98 10.85 7.22
CA LEU A 136 11.70 11.44 8.36
C LEU A 136 12.08 12.90 8.08
N GLU A 137 12.46 13.20 6.83
CA GLU A 137 12.67 14.58 6.35
C GLU A 137 11.38 15.39 6.37
N LEU A 138 10.27 14.81 5.90
CA LEU A 138 8.97 15.48 5.97
C LEU A 138 8.55 15.76 7.43
N MET A 139 8.81 14.83 8.36
CA MET A 139 8.56 15.08 9.78
C MET A 139 9.36 16.28 10.29
N GLU A 140 10.64 16.37 9.92
CA GLU A 140 11.51 17.50 10.28
C GLU A 140 11.04 18.82 9.68
N GLU A 141 10.61 18.81 8.42
CA GLU A 141 10.04 19.98 7.75
C GLU A 141 8.80 20.48 8.49
N ARG A 142 7.92 19.55 8.91
CA ARG A 142 6.69 19.89 9.63
C ARG A 142 6.97 20.43 11.03
N ILE A 143 7.98 19.92 11.73
CA ILE A 143 8.39 20.45 13.04
C ILE A 143 9.06 21.81 12.88
N SER A 144 9.99 21.96 11.94
CA SER A 144 10.69 23.22 11.66
C SER A 144 9.77 24.35 11.19
N ALA A 145 8.61 24.00 10.64
CA ALA A 145 7.58 24.99 10.29
C ALA A 145 6.94 25.67 11.52
N VAL A 146 7.11 25.11 12.72
CA VAL A 146 6.50 25.61 13.96
C VAL A 146 7.48 25.76 15.13
N VAL A 147 8.66 25.14 15.06
CA VAL A 147 9.74 25.22 16.06
C VAL A 147 10.93 25.97 15.45
N PRO A 148 11.30 27.16 15.99
CA PRO A 148 12.48 27.89 15.56
C PRO A 148 13.77 27.08 15.78
N GLU A 149 14.76 27.27 14.92
CA GLU A 149 16.04 26.56 15.00
C GLU A 149 16.73 26.73 16.37
N ALA A 150 16.61 27.91 16.98
CA ALA A 150 17.20 28.23 18.27
C ALA A 150 16.54 27.54 19.49
N GLU A 151 15.39 26.87 19.29
CA GLU A 151 14.63 26.21 20.36
C GLU A 151 14.66 24.67 20.24
N LYS A 152 15.30 24.12 19.19
CA LYS A 152 15.23 22.69 18.89
C LYS A 152 15.87 21.81 19.97
N ASP A 153 17.00 22.24 20.52
CA ASP A 153 17.73 21.51 21.57
C ASP A 153 17.01 21.52 22.93
N GLU A 154 16.05 22.42 23.12
CA GLU A 154 15.17 22.49 24.28
C GLU A 154 13.78 21.86 24.02
N THR A 155 13.51 21.38 22.80
CA THR A 155 12.19 20.90 22.37
C THR A 155 12.11 19.39 22.27
N ALA A 156 11.42 18.75 23.21
CA ALA A 156 11.11 17.33 23.12
C ALA A 156 10.08 17.02 22.02
N VAL A 157 10.37 16.01 21.18
CA VAL A 157 9.46 15.55 20.12
C VAL A 157 8.80 14.24 20.52
N LEU A 158 7.49 14.28 20.76
CA LEU A 158 6.69 13.09 21.08
C LEU A 158 6.06 12.49 19.81
N ILE A 159 6.50 11.28 19.43
CA ILE A 159 5.95 10.54 18.28
C ILE A 159 4.85 9.60 18.77
N ILE A 160 3.61 9.91 18.37
CA ILE A 160 2.41 9.15 18.76
C ILE A 160 1.88 8.40 17.55
N GLY A 161 1.84 7.07 17.64
CA GLY A 161 1.14 6.23 16.68
C GLY A 161 -0.22 5.77 17.21
N ARG A 162 -1.05 5.26 16.30
CA ARG A 162 -2.37 4.70 16.66
C ARG A 162 -2.28 3.49 17.62
N GLY A 163 -1.16 2.76 17.56
CA GLY A 163 -1.01 1.45 18.18
C GLY A 163 -1.71 0.34 17.38
N SER A 164 -1.20 -0.88 17.52
CA SER A 164 -1.71 -2.07 16.83
C SER A 164 -1.60 -3.31 17.71
N SER A 165 -2.43 -4.33 17.46
CA SER A 165 -2.19 -5.68 17.99
C SER A 165 -1.06 -6.41 17.24
N ASP A 166 -0.72 -5.95 16.03
CA ASP A 166 0.43 -6.45 15.27
C ASP A 166 1.73 -5.86 15.84
N PRO A 167 2.64 -6.70 16.37
CA PRO A 167 3.88 -6.23 16.97
C PRO A 167 4.81 -5.53 15.97
N ASP A 168 4.77 -5.89 14.68
CA ASP A 168 5.64 -5.28 13.67
C ASP A 168 5.33 -3.78 13.54
N ALA A 169 4.05 -3.42 13.49
CA ALA A 169 3.62 -2.03 13.38
C ALA A 169 4.05 -1.18 14.58
N ASN A 170 4.00 -1.75 15.79
CA ASN A 170 4.47 -1.07 16.99
C ASN A 170 6.00 -0.95 16.99
N SER A 171 6.71 -1.98 16.54
CA SER A 171 8.18 -1.96 16.43
C SER A 171 8.65 -0.94 15.39
N ASP A 172 7.93 -0.80 14.27
CA ASP A 172 8.23 0.18 13.23
C ASP A 172 8.05 1.61 13.75
N LEU A 173 7.02 1.86 14.57
CA LEU A 173 6.84 3.16 15.22
C LEU A 173 8.01 3.48 16.16
N SER A 174 8.41 2.53 17.01
CA SER A 174 9.57 2.69 17.89
C SER A 174 10.86 2.93 17.10
N LYS A 175 11.01 2.27 15.95
CA LYS A 175 12.15 2.44 15.06
C LYS A 175 12.14 3.81 14.36
N ILE A 176 10.98 4.30 13.92
CA ILE A 176 10.84 5.67 13.40
C ILE A 176 11.27 6.67 14.45
N ALA A 177 10.80 6.52 15.70
CA ALA A 177 11.18 7.41 16.78
C ALA A 177 12.69 7.42 17.03
N ARG A 178 13.30 6.23 17.05
CA ARG A 178 14.75 6.12 17.21
C ARG A 178 15.53 6.76 16.06
N LEU A 179 15.15 6.47 14.82
CA LEU A 179 15.82 7.01 13.63
C LEU A 179 15.67 8.52 13.51
N PHE A 180 14.50 9.05 13.87
CA PHE A 180 14.26 10.48 13.89
C PHE A 180 15.16 11.17 14.92
N TYR A 181 15.19 10.64 16.14
CA TYR A 181 16.04 11.15 17.23
C TYR A 181 17.53 11.15 16.87
N GLU A 182 18.06 10.03 16.36
CA GLU A 182 19.50 9.93 16.03
C GLU A 182 19.95 10.89 14.92
N GLY A 183 19.03 11.36 14.09
CA GLY A 183 19.33 12.20 12.93
C GLY A 183 19.08 13.69 13.12
N ARG A 184 18.63 14.15 14.31
CA ARG A 184 18.09 15.51 14.50
C ARG A 184 18.48 16.12 15.85
N PRO A 185 18.48 17.46 15.98
CA PRO A 185 18.95 18.15 17.18
C PRO A 185 17.85 18.30 18.25
N TYR A 186 17.05 17.26 18.48
CA TYR A 186 16.03 17.25 19.54
C TYR A 186 16.46 16.33 20.69
N PRO A 187 16.18 16.69 21.95
CA PRO A 187 16.47 15.87 23.13
C PRO A 187 15.62 14.59 23.23
#